data_AF-A0A7S1ANR6-F1
#
_entry.id   AF-A0A7S1ANR6-F1
#
_cell.length_a   1.000
_cell.length_b   1.000
_cell.length_c   1.000
_cell.angle_alpha   90.00
_cell.angle_beta   90.00
_cell.angle_gamma   90.00
#
_symmetry.space_group_name_H-M   'P 1'
#
loop_
_entity.id
_entity.type
_entity.pdbx_description
1 polymer ?
#
loop_
_entity_poly.entity_id
_entity_poly.type
_entity_poly.pdbx_seq_one_letter_code
_entity_poly.pdbx_strand_id
1 'polypeptide(L)'
;GVIMMVRHLPYHVEQAALVQKLREAGFDEHLDFVYVPMNFGCNRRPRCFGYAFVGLKTRAAAIKLRQSWHQVPIFLGKRPLKIVSAHLQGLDATMKRWENSKTRRIINDRYRPWTASDFTFHRGHPSSRDAEMDTCLGKVSCGPL
;
A
#
# COMPACT_ATOMS: atom_id res chain seq x y z
N GLY A 1 -16.18 6.94 2.03
CA GLY A 1 -15.15 6.13 2.70
C GLY A 1 -14.62 6.77 3.98
N VAL A 2 -13.80 6.03 4.73
CA VAL A 2 -13.10 6.45 5.95
C VAL A 2 -11.59 6.32 5.72
N ILE A 3 -10.78 7.19 6.30
CA ILE A 3 -9.32 7.12 6.18
C ILE A 3 -8.68 6.72 7.49
N MET A 4 -7.81 5.72 7.40
CA MET A 4 -6.96 5.26 8.49
C MET A 4 -5.51 5.69 8.22
N MET A 5 -4.83 6.19 9.25
CA MET A 5 -3.40 6.44 9.23
C MET A 5 -2.67 5.24 9.84
N VAL A 6 -1.79 4.64 9.06
CA VAL A 6 -0.87 3.59 9.50
C VAL A 6 0.41 4.28 9.98
N ARG A 7 0.73 4.17 11.26
CA ARG A 7 1.96 4.72 11.86
C ARG A 7 2.93 3.60 12.21
N HIS A 8 4.19 3.98 12.41
CA HIS A 8 5.32 3.07 12.63
C HIS A 8 5.56 2.13 11.44
N LEU A 9 5.21 2.58 10.24
CA LEU A 9 5.55 1.85 9.03
C LEU A 9 7.08 1.83 8.90
N PRO A 10 7.73 0.68 8.63
CA PRO A 10 9.17 0.67 8.43
C PRO A 10 9.58 1.52 7.22
N TYR A 11 10.68 2.27 7.34
CA TYR A 11 11.11 3.24 6.32
C TYR A 11 11.43 2.66 4.93
N HIS A 12 11.62 1.35 4.84
CA HIS A 12 11.87 0.64 3.59
C HIS A 12 10.60 0.13 2.91
N VAL A 13 9.44 0.21 3.58
CA VAL A 13 8.18 -0.26 3.00
C VAL A 13 7.73 0.72 1.94
N GLU A 14 7.56 0.19 0.73
CA GLU A 14 7.04 0.90 -0.43
C GLU A 14 5.51 0.77 -0.51
N GLN A 15 4.88 1.66 -1.29
CA GLN A 15 3.44 1.67 -1.47
C GLN A 15 2.90 0.36 -2.05
N ALA A 16 3.56 -0.19 -3.07
CA ALA A 16 3.15 -1.45 -3.69
C ALA A 16 3.14 -2.61 -2.68
N ALA A 17 4.15 -2.69 -1.81
CA ALA A 17 4.22 -3.71 -0.76
C ALA A 17 3.09 -3.56 0.27
N LEU A 18 2.73 -2.32 0.63
CA LEU A 18 1.59 -2.07 1.52
C LEU A 18 0.26 -2.46 0.87
N VAL A 19 0.05 -2.09 -0.40
CA VAL A 19 -1.16 -2.47 -1.17
C VAL A 19 -1.28 -3.98 -1.25
N GLN A 20 -0.20 -4.67 -1.63
CA GLN A 20 -0.17 -6.12 -1.75
C GLN A 20 -0.52 -6.80 -0.41
N LYS A 21 0.04 -6.35 0.71
CA LYS A 21 -0.30 -6.89 2.04
C LYS A 21 -1.75 -6.65 2.44
N LEU A 22 -2.33 -5.51 2.07
CA LEU A 22 -3.75 -5.23 2.31
C LEU A 22 -4.64 -6.17 1.48
N ARG A 23 -4.26 -6.45 0.22
CA ARG A 23 -4.96 -7.40 -0.65
C ARG A 23 -4.92 -8.82 -0.10
N GLU A 24 -3.73 -9.29 0.28
CA GLU A 24 -3.54 -10.61 0.92
C GLU A 24 -4.37 -10.76 2.20
N ALA A 25 -4.58 -9.66 2.94
CA ALA A 25 -5.42 -9.63 4.13
C ALA A 25 -6.94 -9.49 3.84
N GLY A 26 -7.34 -9.53 2.56
CA GLY A 26 -8.74 -9.50 2.14
C GLY A 26 -9.38 -8.11 2.12
N PHE A 27 -8.58 -7.04 1.94
CA PHE A 27 -9.10 -5.67 1.84
C PHE A 27 -9.27 -5.16 0.40
N ASP A 28 -8.91 -5.92 -0.64
CA ASP A 28 -8.85 -5.43 -2.03
C ASP A 28 -10.13 -4.69 -2.46
N GLU A 29 -11.28 -5.34 -2.35
CA GLU A 29 -12.60 -4.76 -2.68
C GLU A 29 -13.06 -3.66 -1.73
N HIS A 30 -12.39 -3.49 -0.58
CA HIS A 30 -12.70 -2.48 0.43
C HIS A 30 -11.82 -1.23 0.33
N LEU A 31 -10.74 -1.25 -0.45
CA LEU A 31 -9.85 -0.11 -0.61
C LEU A 31 -10.42 0.89 -1.62
N ASP A 32 -10.28 2.17 -1.31
CA ASP A 32 -10.48 3.29 -2.25
C ASP A 32 -9.14 3.89 -2.67
N PHE A 33 -8.20 3.98 -1.73
CA PHE A 33 -6.97 4.76 -1.87
C PHE A 33 -5.88 4.24 -0.92
N VAL A 34 -4.63 4.23 -1.37
CA VAL A 34 -3.45 3.99 -0.53
C VAL A 34 -2.35 4.96 -0.90
N TYR A 35 -1.77 5.64 0.08
CA TYR A 35 -0.65 6.55 -0.14
C TYR A 35 0.44 6.38 0.91
N VAL A 36 1.66 6.15 0.44
CA VAL A 36 2.88 6.12 1.26
C VAL A 36 3.77 7.30 0.86
N PRO A 37 3.81 8.39 1.66
CA PRO A 37 4.66 9.52 1.35
C PRO A 37 6.14 9.15 1.40
N MET A 38 6.90 9.58 0.39
CA MET A 38 8.32 9.26 0.21
C MET A 38 9.21 10.49 0.32
N ASN A 39 10.40 10.30 0.90
CA ASN A 39 11.49 11.25 0.93
C ASN A 39 12.51 10.89 -0.16
N PHE A 40 12.74 11.83 -1.09
CA PHE A 40 13.63 11.69 -2.25
C PHE A 40 14.97 12.41 -2.07
N GLY A 41 15.47 12.60 -0.84
CA GLY A 41 16.67 13.38 -0.55
C GLY A 41 17.86 13.09 -1.49
N CYS A 42 18.60 14.15 -1.83
CA CYS A 42 19.44 14.24 -3.03
C CYS A 42 20.57 13.20 -3.24
N ASN A 43 20.82 12.28 -2.31
CA ASN A 43 21.88 11.26 -2.41
C ASN A 43 21.56 9.97 -1.64
N ARG A 44 20.28 9.65 -1.42
CA ARG A 44 19.87 8.43 -0.69
C ARG A 44 18.78 7.68 -1.46
N ARG A 45 18.74 6.36 -1.28
CA ARG A 45 17.59 5.56 -1.75
C ARG A 45 16.30 6.15 -1.17
N PRO A 46 15.23 6.30 -1.97
CA PRO A 46 13.95 6.79 -1.49
C PRO A 46 13.45 5.96 -0.30
N ARG A 47 12.90 6.63 0.72
CA ARG A 47 12.37 5.99 1.93
C ARG A 47 11.06 6.66 2.33
N CYS A 48 10.13 5.91 2.90
CA CYS A 48 8.89 6.52 3.38
C CYS A 48 9.13 7.36 4.65
N PHE A 49 8.17 8.18 5.05
CA PHE A 49 8.24 8.94 6.31
C PHE A 49 7.83 8.13 7.56
N GLY A 50 7.58 6.83 7.40
CA GLY A 50 7.17 5.94 8.49
C GLY A 50 5.67 5.97 8.81
N TYR A 51 4.88 6.48 7.86
CA TYR A 51 3.43 6.41 7.91
C TYR A 51 2.82 6.28 6.51
N ALA A 52 1.56 5.87 6.47
CA ALA A 52 0.74 5.78 5.27
C ALA A 52 -0.70 6.18 5.56
N PHE A 53 -1.43 6.50 4.50
CA PHE A 53 -2.87 6.72 4.54
C PHE A 53 -3.56 5.62 3.72
N VAL A 54 -4.61 5.05 4.30
CA VAL A 54 -5.41 3.98 3.69
C VAL A 54 -6.87 4.44 3.73
N GLY A 55 -7.44 4.71 2.55
CA GLY A 55 -8.85 5.01 2.34
C GLY A 55 -9.63 3.72 2.13
N LEU A 56 -10.69 3.54 2.91
CA LEU A 56 -11.56 2.37 2.89
C LEU A 56 -12.99 2.79 2.57
N LYS A 57 -13.70 1.98 1.77
CA LYS A 57 -15.09 2.24 1.34
C LYS A 57 -16.05 2.37 2.51
N THR A 58 -15.89 1.52 3.53
CA THR A 58 -16.85 1.42 4.65
C THR A 58 -16.17 1.56 6.01
N ARG A 59 -16.95 2.02 7.01
CA ARG A 59 -16.52 2.08 8.41
C ARG A 59 -16.25 0.68 8.99
N ALA A 60 -17.02 -0.33 8.56
CA ALA A 60 -16.81 -1.72 8.97
C ALA A 60 -15.43 -2.23 8.55
N ALA A 61 -15.00 -1.95 7.31
CA ALA A 61 -13.65 -2.29 6.85
C ALA A 61 -12.56 -1.56 7.65
N ALA A 62 -12.78 -0.29 8.03
CA ALA A 62 -11.85 0.46 8.87
C ALA A 62 -11.70 -0.12 10.29
N ILE A 63 -12.81 -0.57 10.88
CA ILE A 63 -12.81 -1.28 12.17
C ILE A 63 -12.05 -2.60 12.04
N LYS A 64 -12.34 -3.39 10.99
CA LYS A 64 -11.65 -4.67 10.72
C LYS A 64 -10.15 -4.47 10.55
N LEU A 65 -9.71 -3.48 9.77
CA LEU A 65 -8.29 -3.15 9.60
C LEU A 65 -7.63 -2.77 10.92
N ARG A 66 -8.31 -1.94 11.73
CA ARG A 66 -7.78 -1.58 13.04
C ARG A 66 -7.65 -2.80 13.94
N GLN A 67 -8.66 -3.67 14.00
CA GLN A 67 -8.63 -4.87 14.83
C GLN A 67 -7.54 -5.85 14.41
N SER A 68 -7.29 -6.01 13.11
CA SER A 68 -6.31 -6.99 12.61
C SER A 68 -4.87 -6.48 12.57
N TRP A 69 -4.64 -5.17 12.42
CA TRP A 69 -3.28 -4.63 12.18
C TRP A 69 -2.77 -3.72 13.32
N HIS A 70 -3.62 -3.27 14.24
CA HIS A 70 -3.19 -2.41 15.35
C HIS A 70 -2.38 -3.21 16.38
N GLN A 71 -1.18 -2.73 16.71
CA GLN A 71 -0.19 -3.41 17.56
C GLN A 71 0.28 -4.77 17.01
N VAL A 72 0.14 -5.01 15.70
CA VAL A 72 0.61 -6.25 15.05
C VAL A 72 1.87 -5.96 14.20
N PRO A 73 2.91 -6.82 14.26
CA PRO A 73 4.12 -6.68 13.45
C PRO A 73 3.92 -7.24 12.03
N ILE A 74 3.12 -6.56 11.21
CA ILE A 74 2.82 -6.98 9.82
C ILE A 74 4.06 -6.93 8.90
N PHE A 75 4.96 -5.98 9.16
CA PHE A 75 6.22 -5.82 8.43
C PHE A 75 7.40 -5.99 9.39
N LEU A 76 8.54 -6.45 8.85
CA LEU A 76 9.79 -6.50 9.61
C LEU A 76 10.21 -5.07 10.00
N GLY A 77 10.04 -4.72 11.26
CA GLY A 77 10.26 -3.38 11.77
C GLY A 77 10.53 -3.36 13.25
N LYS A 78 11.01 -2.22 13.76
CA LYS A 78 11.35 -2.05 15.18
C LYS A 78 10.14 -1.98 16.11
N ARG A 79 8.96 -1.63 15.57
CA ARG A 79 7.73 -1.40 16.34
C ARG A 79 6.54 -1.98 15.58
N PRO A 80 5.53 -2.50 16.28
CA PRO A 80 4.30 -2.90 15.64
C PRO A 80 3.56 -1.69 15.07
N LEU A 81 2.72 -1.94 14.06
CA LEU A 81 1.95 -0.88 13.41
C LEU A 81 0.96 -0.24 14.39
N LYS A 82 0.78 1.08 14.26
CA LYS A 82 -0.26 1.81 15.01
C LYS A 82 -1.29 2.37 14.04
N ILE A 83 -2.47 1.76 14.05
CA ILE A 83 -3.62 2.16 13.23
C ILE A 83 -4.46 3.19 13.99
N VAL A 84 -4.62 4.40 13.43
CA VAL A 84 -5.44 5.47 14.00
C VAL A 84 -6.37 6.06 12.94
N SER A 85 -7.55 6.53 13.34
CA SER A 85 -8.40 7.30 12.42
C SER A 85 -7.68 8.60 12.03
N ALA A 86 -7.61 8.89 10.74
CA ALA A 86 -7.09 10.17 10.30
C ALA A 86 -8.11 11.27 10.64
N HIS A 87 -7.67 12.39 11.23
CA HIS A 87 -8.51 13.57 11.50
C HIS A 87 -8.86 14.35 10.20
N LEU A 88 -8.90 13.67 9.05
CA LEU A 88 -9.20 14.28 7.76
C LEU A 88 -10.71 14.22 7.53
N GLN A 89 -11.30 15.34 7.09
CA GLN A 89 -12.73 15.49 6.78
C GLN A 89 -13.13 14.67 5.53
N GLY A 90 -13.18 13.35 5.66
CA GLY A 90 -13.61 12.46 4.58
C GLY A 90 -12.59 12.24 3.46
N LEU A 91 -12.93 11.29 2.58
CA LEU A 91 -12.09 10.88 1.44
C LEU A 91 -11.93 12.04 0.44
N ASP A 92 -13.02 12.74 0.11
CA ASP A 92 -13.02 13.79 -0.92
C ASP A 92 -12.17 15.00 -0.53
N ALA A 93 -12.22 15.45 0.73
CA ALA A 93 -11.34 16.54 1.18
C ALA A 93 -9.87 16.10 1.20
N THR A 94 -9.62 14.81 1.45
CA THR A 94 -8.27 14.24 1.41
C THR A 94 -7.75 14.19 -0.02
N MET A 95 -8.55 13.67 -0.96
CA MET A 95 -8.22 13.65 -2.40
C MET A 95 -8.02 15.07 -2.95
N LYS A 96 -8.91 16.03 -2.65
CA LYS A 96 -8.75 17.45 -3.04
C LYS A 96 -7.48 18.08 -2.48
N ARG A 97 -7.11 17.75 -1.24
CA ARG A 97 -5.84 18.19 -0.65
C ARG A 97 -4.64 17.57 -1.37
N TRP A 98 -4.77 16.34 -1.85
CA TRP A 98 -3.71 15.66 -2.62
C TRP A 98 -3.58 16.20 -4.04
N GLU A 99 -4.69 16.40 -4.76
CA GLU A 99 -4.77 16.99 -6.11
C GLU A 99 -4.15 18.39 -6.18
N ASN A 100 -4.34 19.18 -5.12
CA ASN A 100 -3.81 20.55 -5.04
C ASN A 100 -2.40 20.66 -4.42
N SER A 101 -1.78 19.55 -4.00
CA SER A 101 -0.47 19.57 -3.32
C SER A 101 0.72 19.34 -4.27
N LYS A 102 1.94 19.58 -3.76
CA LYS A 102 3.23 19.25 -4.40
C LYS A 102 3.30 17.79 -4.92
N THR A 103 2.46 16.90 -4.43
CA THR A 103 2.30 15.50 -4.86
C THR A 103 1.92 15.37 -6.34
N ARG A 104 1.18 16.33 -6.93
CA ARG A 104 0.89 16.33 -8.39
C ARG A 104 2.15 16.47 -9.25
N ARG A 105 3.24 17.03 -8.69
CA ARG A 105 4.54 17.19 -9.38
C ARG A 105 5.38 15.92 -9.34
N ILE A 106 4.92 14.87 -8.65
CA ILE A 106 5.58 13.56 -8.69
C ILE A 106 5.34 12.98 -10.09
N ILE A 107 6.42 12.93 -10.87
CA ILE A 107 6.43 12.39 -12.25
C ILE A 107 6.37 10.87 -12.22
N ASN A 108 6.96 10.24 -11.20
CA ASN A 108 7.02 8.79 -11.11
C ASN A 108 5.75 8.22 -10.46
N ASP A 109 4.95 7.49 -11.25
CA ASP A 109 3.67 6.93 -10.85
C ASP A 109 3.75 6.00 -9.63
N ARG A 110 4.90 5.34 -9.39
CA ARG A 110 5.07 4.45 -8.22
C ARG A 110 4.95 5.15 -6.87
N TYR A 111 5.10 6.47 -6.85
CA TYR A 111 5.01 7.30 -5.64
C TYR A 111 3.78 8.21 -5.64
N ARG A 112 2.94 8.11 -6.67
CA ARG A 112 1.61 8.68 -6.65
C ARG A 112 0.71 7.79 -5.79
N PRO A 113 -0.35 8.35 -5.20
CA PRO A 113 -1.31 7.51 -4.51
C PRO A 113 -1.89 6.45 -5.43
N TRP A 114 -2.03 5.24 -4.91
CA TRP A 114 -2.77 4.18 -5.56
C TRP A 114 -4.27 4.42 -5.32
N THR A 115 -5.08 4.34 -6.36
CA THR A 115 -6.54 4.41 -6.25
C THR A 115 -7.19 3.18 -6.85
N ALA A 116 -8.35 2.77 -6.33
CA ALA A 116 -9.10 1.64 -6.88
C ALA A 116 -9.54 1.89 -8.34
N SER A 117 -9.72 3.15 -8.72
CA SER A 117 -10.06 3.58 -10.09
C SER A 117 -8.97 3.23 -11.10
N ASP A 118 -7.69 3.27 -10.70
CA ASP A 118 -6.54 2.90 -11.54
C ASP A 118 -6.65 1.44 -12.04
N PHE A 119 -7.43 0.60 -11.34
CA PHE A 119 -7.62 -0.81 -11.68
C PHE A 119 -8.87 -1.09 -12.52
N THR A 120 -9.80 -0.14 -12.64
CA THR A 120 -11.01 -0.36 -13.46
C THR A 120 -10.71 -0.46 -14.97
N PHE A 121 -9.49 -0.10 -15.40
CA PHE A 121 -9.08 -0.18 -16.80
C PHE A 121 -8.39 -1.51 -17.19
N HIS A 122 -8.07 -2.41 -16.24
CA HIS A 122 -7.33 -3.65 -16.52
C HIS A 122 -8.05 -4.95 -16.13
N ARG A 123 -9.37 -4.90 -15.90
CA ARG A 123 -10.21 -6.12 -15.88
C ARG A 123 -10.63 -6.60 -17.28
N GLY A 124 -9.72 -6.47 -18.24
CA GLY A 124 -9.83 -7.04 -19.58
C GLY A 124 -8.44 -7.19 -20.17
N HIS A 125 -8.02 -8.44 -20.37
CA HIS A 125 -6.78 -8.90 -21.01
C HIS A 125 -5.48 -8.91 -20.16
N PRO A 126 -4.81 -10.07 -20.01
CA PRO A 126 -3.46 -10.12 -19.48
C PRO A 126 -2.51 -9.40 -20.44
N SER A 127 -1.82 -8.38 -19.95
CA SER A 127 -0.73 -7.73 -20.69
C SER A 127 0.45 -8.70 -20.75
N SER A 128 0.96 -8.93 -21.94
CA SER A 128 1.96 -9.94 -22.30
C SER A 128 3.39 -9.64 -21.80
N ARG A 129 3.54 -9.00 -20.64
CA ARG A 129 4.85 -8.59 -20.10
C ARG A 129 5.23 -9.20 -18.75
N ASP A 130 4.33 -9.96 -18.11
CA ASP A 130 4.61 -10.60 -16.81
C ASP A 130 4.90 -12.11 -16.92
N ALA A 131 5.10 -12.64 -18.12
CA ALA A 131 5.26 -14.09 -18.35
C ALA A 131 6.71 -14.61 -18.29
N GLU A 132 7.71 -13.77 -17.96
CA GLU A 132 9.11 -14.19 -18.05
C GLU A 132 9.90 -13.85 -16.79
N MET A 133 9.49 -14.41 -15.65
CA MET A 133 10.39 -14.58 -14.52
C MET A 133 9.92 -15.70 -13.59
N ASP A 134 9.71 -16.91 -14.10
CA ASP A 134 9.47 -18.06 -13.23
C ASP A 134 9.96 -19.38 -13.86
N THR A 135 11.27 -19.50 -14.09
CA THR A 135 11.90 -20.83 -14.23
C THR A 135 13.37 -20.80 -13.87
N CYS A 136 13.70 -20.54 -12.61
CA CYS A 136 15.05 -20.82 -12.08
C CYS A 136 14.99 -21.02 -10.57
N LEU A 137 14.46 -22.15 -10.09
CA LEU A 137 14.88 -22.73 -8.80
C LEU A 137 14.37 -24.17 -8.64
N GLY A 138 15.31 -25.12 -8.75
CA GLY A 138 15.40 -26.27 -7.85
C GLY A 138 14.59 -27.53 -8.19
N LYS A 139 15.18 -28.44 -8.97
CA LYS A 139 14.98 -29.88 -8.73
C LYS A 139 16.16 -30.41 -7.92
N VAL A 140 15.98 -30.42 -6.60
CA VAL A 140 16.69 -31.34 -5.71
C VAL A 140 15.81 -32.59 -5.66
N SER A 141 16.35 -33.76 -5.99
CA SER A 141 15.67 -35.04 -5.78
C SER A 141 16.68 -36.06 -5.29
N CYS A 142 16.54 -36.42 -4.01
CA CYS A 142 17.11 -37.60 -3.39
C CYS A 142 16.21 -38.82 -3.67
N GLY A 143 16.80 -39.92 -4.17
CA GLY A 143 16.45 -41.34 -3.98
C GLY A 143 15.05 -41.86 -4.40
N PRO A 144 14.78 -43.18 -4.36
CA PRO A 144 15.57 -44.23 -3.68
C PRO A 144 15.83 -45.55 -4.46
N LEU A 145 16.66 -46.39 -3.81
CA LEU A 145 16.99 -47.82 -3.99
C LEU A 145 17.97 -48.20 -5.12
#